data_AF-A0A2S2QXG2-F1
#
_entry.id   AF-A0A2S2QXG2-F1
#
_cell.length_a   1.000
_cell.length_b   1.000
_cell.length_c   1.000
_cell.angle_alpha   90.00
_cell.angle_beta   90.00
_cell.angle_gamma   90.00
#
_symmetry.space_group_name_H-M   'P 1'
#
loop_
_entity.id
_entity.type
_entity.pdbx_description
1 polymer ?
#
loop_
_entity_poly.entity_id
_entity_poly.type
_entity_poly.pdbx_seq_one_letter_code
_entity_poly.pdbx_strand_id
1 'polypeptide(L)'
;MDAGVKEERPPNPRAGANIFKILTFSWTLGIFKTGRKKALEVNDLYTALDDYKSSLLGDELEKKWKFEVTEAKNKNRDPSLIRVLIKMFGAKIFYYGLIQIFIEVILRMSQPILIGGLISYFNSNESNTNNKGHAYFYASGLLLTILINIFLFHLSLNELIYCGMQMRVACCSVIFKKALRLSNTSIGETNIGKIVNLLSNDVNRFDIVIAYMHFLWIGPLGTIVATYFLWQQIGVSTLFGIAVLIMFIPLQGWLGKKISEFRLKIAPRTDDRVKLMNEIISGIQVIKMYTWEKPFAYLVQQSRKLEIDQIKSATHIKATIQSFIIFHTRIAIFSSILSYVLLGNYITSQKVFILVAYYNILLTTMTVFFPQAIVLVAEVIVSINRIQEFLLNNEKQPETLSIKTGNTDNINSSETLELDFIDNTDDKNQIDQLDNFSIDITNASAKWIHSQPDNTLNNINLTVKPGQLVAIIGAVGAGKSSLIQAILRELELSEGKIS
;
A
#
# COMPACT_ATOMS: atom_id res chain seq x y z
N MET A 1 12.47 -1.64 24.18
CA MET A 1 13.59 -2.33 24.84
C MET A 1 13.21 -3.79 24.94
N ASP A 2 13.56 -4.58 23.92
CA ASP A 2 13.68 -6.03 24.05
C ASP A 2 15.13 -6.34 23.68
N ALA A 3 16.01 -6.23 24.68
CA ALA A 3 17.38 -6.73 24.62
C ALA A 3 17.40 -8.21 25.05
N GLY A 4 16.39 -8.97 24.63
CA GLY A 4 16.39 -10.43 24.73
C GLY A 4 17.37 -10.98 23.70
N VAL A 5 18.11 -12.03 24.08
CA VAL A 5 18.99 -12.81 23.21
C VAL A 5 18.33 -12.95 21.83
N LYS A 6 18.92 -12.35 20.78
CA LYS A 6 18.46 -12.53 19.41
C LYS A 6 18.68 -14.00 19.06
N GLU A 7 17.69 -14.84 19.32
CA GLU A 7 17.68 -16.19 18.76
C GLU A 7 17.75 -16.06 17.24
N GLU A 8 18.82 -16.59 16.66
CA GLU A 8 19.05 -16.50 15.23
C GLU A 8 17.98 -17.32 14.50
N ARG A 9 17.06 -16.61 13.86
CA ARG A 9 16.04 -17.23 13.02
C ARG A 9 16.70 -17.93 11.83
N PRO A 10 16.14 -19.06 11.38
CA PRO A 10 16.70 -19.78 10.24
C PRO A 10 16.69 -18.91 8.98
N PRO A 11 17.71 -19.03 8.10
CA PRO A 11 17.75 -18.30 6.84
C PRO A 11 16.59 -18.70 5.93
N ASN A 12 16.16 -17.77 5.08
CA ASN A 12 15.06 -18.02 4.16
C ASN A 12 15.40 -19.14 3.16
N PRO A 13 14.66 -20.26 3.13
CA PRO A 13 14.96 -21.39 2.25
C PRO A 13 14.77 -21.05 0.77
N ARG A 14 14.11 -19.92 0.46
CA ARG A 14 14.02 -19.39 -0.90
C ARG A 14 15.37 -18.92 -1.45
N ALA A 15 16.29 -18.43 -0.61
CA ALA A 15 17.59 -17.95 -1.04
C ALA A 15 18.46 -19.05 -1.68
N GLY A 16 18.38 -20.27 -1.14
CA GLY A 16 19.07 -21.46 -1.67
C GLY A 16 18.20 -22.38 -2.53
N ALA A 17 17.04 -21.91 -3.00
CA ALA A 17 16.10 -22.74 -3.74
C ALA A 17 16.43 -22.79 -5.24
N ASN A 18 16.51 -24.01 -5.80
CA ASN A 18 16.57 -24.21 -7.24
C ASN A 18 15.28 -23.72 -7.93
N ILE A 19 15.37 -23.42 -9.24
CA ILE A 19 14.25 -22.93 -10.06
C ILE A 19 12.98 -23.79 -9.89
N PHE A 20 13.10 -25.12 -9.87
CA PHE A 20 11.97 -26.02 -9.64
C PHE A 20 11.32 -25.85 -8.27
N LYS A 21 12.10 -25.65 -7.20
CA LYS A 21 11.57 -25.39 -5.85
C LYS A 21 10.86 -24.05 -5.77
N ILE A 22 11.33 -23.05 -6.53
CA ILE A 22 10.69 -21.73 -6.64
C ILE A 22 9.35 -21.85 -7.39
N LEU A 23 9.35 -22.48 -8.56
CA LEU A 23 8.15 -22.67 -9.40
C LEU A 23 7.04 -23.45 -8.70
N THR A 24 7.41 -24.47 -7.91
CA THR A 24 6.45 -25.31 -7.18
C THR A 24 6.12 -24.80 -5.78
N PHE A 25 6.75 -23.70 -5.34
CA PHE A 25 6.68 -23.19 -3.96
C PHE A 25 7.07 -24.23 -2.89
N SER A 26 7.80 -25.28 -3.28
CA SER A 26 8.16 -26.40 -2.39
C SER A 26 9.03 -25.97 -1.20
N TRP A 27 9.71 -24.82 -1.29
CA TRP A 27 10.49 -24.26 -0.19
C TRP A 27 9.63 -23.90 1.04
N THR A 28 8.33 -23.65 0.85
CA THR A 28 7.37 -23.37 1.94
C THR A 28 6.94 -24.63 2.70
N LEU A 29 7.13 -25.83 2.15
CA LEU A 29 6.64 -27.07 2.77
C LEU A 29 7.23 -27.31 4.16
N GLY A 30 8.43 -26.80 4.43
CA GLY A 30 9.06 -26.88 5.75
C GLY A 30 8.20 -26.23 6.83
N ILE A 31 7.75 -24.99 6.59
CA ILE A 31 6.95 -24.25 7.57
C ILE A 31 5.56 -24.85 7.76
N PHE A 32 4.95 -25.37 6.68
CA PHE A 32 3.66 -26.06 6.78
C PHE A 32 3.76 -27.37 7.57
N LYS A 33 4.86 -28.11 7.43
CA LYS A 33 5.10 -29.32 8.25
C LYS A 33 5.27 -28.97 9.72
N THR A 34 5.95 -27.88 10.05
CA THR A 34 6.09 -27.39 11.43
C THR A 34 4.74 -26.92 11.98
N GLY A 35 4.00 -26.11 11.21
CA GLY A 35 2.69 -25.59 11.60
C GLY A 35 1.60 -26.66 11.76
N ARG A 36 1.76 -27.82 11.11
CA ARG A 36 0.91 -28.99 11.35
C ARG A 36 1.17 -29.64 12.72
N LYS A 37 2.42 -29.59 13.22
CA LYS A 37 2.84 -30.24 14.45
C LYS A 37 2.67 -29.35 15.68
N LYS A 38 2.89 -28.04 15.52
CA LYS A 38 2.76 -27.06 16.60
C LYS A 38 2.23 -25.72 16.07
N ALA A 39 1.66 -24.91 16.96
CA ALA A 39 1.42 -23.51 16.66
C ALA A 39 2.76 -22.82 16.34
N LEU A 40 2.80 -22.05 15.25
CA LEU A 40 4.01 -21.37 14.82
C LEU A 40 4.32 -20.21 15.76
N GLU A 41 5.54 -20.18 16.28
CA GLU A 41 6.07 -19.07 17.07
C GLU A 41 6.92 -18.15 16.19
N VAL A 42 7.24 -16.96 16.69
CA VAL A 42 8.06 -15.97 15.96
C VAL A 42 9.44 -16.53 15.57
N ASN A 43 9.97 -17.45 16.38
CA ASN A 43 11.28 -18.05 16.17
C ASN A 43 11.26 -19.19 15.13
N ASP A 44 10.07 -19.73 14.79
CA ASP A 44 9.90 -20.70 13.71
C ASP A 44 9.89 -20.04 12.31
N LEU A 45 9.76 -18.71 12.27
CA LEU A 45 9.70 -17.96 11.03
C LEU A 45 11.11 -17.71 10.48
N TYR A 46 11.24 -17.79 9.16
CA TYR A 46 12.49 -17.49 8.49
C TYR A 46 12.84 -16.00 8.54
N THR A 47 14.12 -15.69 8.43
CA THR A 47 14.58 -14.32 8.19
C THR A 47 14.06 -13.79 6.84
N ALA A 48 13.92 -12.47 6.76
CA ALA A 48 13.60 -11.82 5.49
C ALA A 48 14.78 -12.00 4.51
N LEU A 49 14.45 -12.12 3.22
CA LEU A 49 15.45 -12.05 2.15
C LEU A 49 16.18 -10.70 2.20
N ASP A 50 17.46 -10.69 1.84
CA ASP A 50 18.29 -9.48 1.91
C ASP A 50 17.70 -8.32 1.08
N ASP A 51 17.19 -8.63 -0.12
CA ASP A 51 16.51 -7.68 -1.01
C ASP A 51 15.20 -7.11 -0.43
N TYR A 52 14.67 -7.71 0.64
CA TYR A 52 13.40 -7.34 1.27
C TYR A 52 13.60 -6.61 2.61
N LYS A 53 14.86 -6.36 3.01
CA LYS A 53 15.17 -5.65 4.25
C LYS A 53 14.77 -4.18 4.18
N SER A 54 14.23 -3.66 5.28
CA SER A 54 13.75 -2.28 5.39
C SER A 54 14.86 -1.23 5.39
N SER A 55 16.09 -1.61 5.76
CA SER A 55 17.26 -0.74 5.67
C SER A 55 17.55 -0.43 4.20
N LEU A 56 17.81 -1.46 3.39
CA LEU A 56 18.13 -1.31 1.97
C LEU A 56 17.01 -0.59 1.20
N LEU A 57 15.77 -1.08 1.30
CA LEU A 57 14.64 -0.50 0.56
C LEU A 57 14.30 0.92 1.02
N GLY A 58 14.40 1.18 2.33
CA GLY A 58 14.11 2.49 2.90
C GLY A 58 15.19 3.52 2.56
N ASP A 59 16.47 3.14 2.63
CA ASP A 59 17.61 4.00 2.30
C ASP A 59 17.61 4.36 0.82
N GLU A 60 17.34 3.40 -0.06
CA GLU A 60 17.24 3.65 -1.50
C GLU A 60 16.06 4.59 -1.83
N LEU A 61 14.89 4.37 -1.21
CA LEU A 61 13.74 5.25 -1.41
C LEU A 61 14.00 6.67 -0.88
N GLU A 62 14.64 6.80 0.30
CA GLU A 62 15.01 8.10 0.87
C GLU A 62 15.98 8.85 -0.05
N LYS A 63 17.00 8.16 -0.58
CA LYS A 63 17.98 8.76 -1.51
C LYS A 63 17.29 9.25 -2.80
N LYS A 64 16.45 8.42 -3.42
CA LYS A 64 15.70 8.79 -4.63
C LYS A 64 14.68 9.90 -4.37
N TRP A 65 14.06 9.91 -3.19
CA TRP A 65 13.14 10.98 -2.77
C TRP A 65 13.85 12.32 -2.63
N LYS A 66 14.98 12.38 -1.92
CA LYS A 66 15.79 13.60 -1.80
C LYS A 66 16.23 14.14 -3.17
N PHE A 67 16.71 13.25 -4.04
CA PHE A 67 17.06 13.62 -5.41
C PHE A 67 15.88 14.21 -6.18
N GLU A 68 14.70 13.58 -6.09
CA GLU A 68 13.47 14.09 -6.74
C GLU A 68 13.06 15.46 -6.20
N VAL A 69 13.18 15.71 -4.90
CA VAL A 69 12.90 17.03 -4.28
C VAL A 69 13.87 18.09 -4.81
N THR A 70 15.17 17.79 -4.89
CA THR A 70 16.15 18.73 -5.46
C THR A 70 15.94 18.99 -6.94
N GLU A 71 15.64 17.94 -7.73
CA GLU A 71 15.38 18.05 -9.16
C GLU A 71 14.07 18.83 -9.43
N ALA A 72 13.07 18.64 -8.59
CA ALA A 72 11.79 19.35 -8.65
C ALA A 72 11.98 20.85 -8.41
N LYS A 73 12.77 21.21 -7.39
CA LYS A 73 13.15 22.60 -7.11
C LYS A 73 13.89 23.25 -8.30
N ASN A 74 14.84 22.54 -8.90
CA ASN A 74 15.59 23.05 -10.06
C ASN A 74 14.72 23.24 -11.32
N LYS A 75 13.65 22.46 -11.46
CA LYS A 75 12.73 22.50 -12.61
C LYS A 75 11.44 23.29 -12.34
N ASN A 76 11.34 24.01 -11.21
CA ASN A 76 10.14 24.73 -10.78
C ASN A 76 8.85 23.88 -10.88
N ARG A 77 8.92 22.64 -10.41
CA ARG A 77 7.78 21.71 -10.39
C ARG A 77 7.59 21.14 -8.98
N ASP A 78 6.41 20.62 -8.71
CA ASP A 78 6.19 19.87 -7.46
C ASP A 78 6.90 18.50 -7.50
N PRO A 79 7.48 18.07 -6.37
CA PRO A 79 8.04 16.73 -6.23
C PRO A 79 6.93 15.68 -6.26
N SER A 80 7.20 14.51 -6.87
CA SER A 80 6.20 13.45 -7.03
C SER A 80 6.69 12.11 -6.50
N LEU A 81 6.01 11.57 -5.48
CA LEU A 81 6.36 10.27 -4.90
C LEU A 81 6.02 9.13 -5.88
N ILE A 82 4.96 9.28 -6.69
CA ILE A 82 4.62 8.33 -7.76
C ILE A 82 5.80 8.14 -8.71
N ARG A 83 6.45 9.23 -9.12
CA ARG A 83 7.61 9.17 -10.03
C ARG A 83 8.78 8.42 -9.41
N VAL A 84 9.04 8.61 -8.12
CA VAL A 84 10.10 7.90 -7.41
C VAL A 84 9.81 6.40 -7.30
N LEU A 85 8.57 6.04 -6.96
CA LEU A 85 8.14 4.64 -6.90
C LEU A 85 8.23 3.95 -8.27
N ILE A 86 7.87 4.65 -9.35
CA ILE A 86 8.04 4.14 -10.73
C ILE A 86 9.53 4.00 -11.09
N LYS A 87 10.39 4.97 -10.73
CA LYS A 87 11.85 4.87 -10.94
C LYS A 87 12.48 3.71 -10.16
N MET A 88 11.92 3.33 -9.00
CA MET A 88 12.45 2.25 -8.17
C MET A 88 11.93 0.87 -8.57
N PHE A 89 10.63 0.72 -8.79
CA PHE A 89 9.99 -0.58 -9.00
C PHE A 89 9.39 -0.77 -10.41
N GLY A 90 9.31 0.29 -11.21
CA GLY A 90 8.57 0.30 -12.48
C GLY A 90 9.11 -0.69 -13.51
N ALA A 91 10.42 -0.90 -13.60
CA ALA A 91 10.99 -1.90 -14.51
C ALA A 91 10.54 -3.33 -14.18
N LYS A 92 10.54 -3.68 -12.89
CA LYS A 92 10.06 -4.99 -12.39
C LYS A 92 8.57 -5.15 -12.67
N ILE A 93 7.76 -4.13 -12.35
CA ILE A 93 6.30 -4.13 -12.59
C ILE A 93 6.00 -4.26 -14.08
N PHE A 94 6.70 -3.52 -14.94
CA PHE A 94 6.49 -3.57 -16.38
C PHE A 94 6.83 -4.94 -16.97
N TYR A 95 7.94 -5.54 -16.54
CA TYR A 95 8.35 -6.89 -16.96
C TYR A 95 7.27 -7.94 -16.62
N TYR A 96 6.75 -7.95 -15.40
CA TYR A 96 5.67 -8.88 -15.03
C TYR A 96 4.34 -8.53 -15.71
N GLY A 97 4.08 -7.26 -16.00
CA GLY A 97 2.96 -6.83 -16.83
C GLY A 97 2.99 -7.42 -18.24
N LEU A 98 4.17 -7.51 -18.88
CA LEU A 98 4.34 -8.17 -20.18
C LEU A 98 4.07 -9.68 -20.10
N ILE A 99 4.56 -10.33 -19.05
CA ILE A 99 4.25 -11.75 -18.80
C ILE A 99 2.74 -11.94 -18.63
N GLN A 100 2.07 -11.05 -17.91
CA GLN A 100 0.63 -11.15 -17.68
C GLN A 100 -0.20 -10.91 -18.95
N ILE A 101 0.26 -10.01 -19.85
CA ILE A 101 -0.30 -9.88 -21.20
C ILE A 101 -0.17 -11.19 -21.97
N PHE A 102 1.03 -11.81 -21.96
CA PHE A 102 1.25 -13.09 -22.62
C PHE A 102 0.32 -14.20 -22.09
N ILE A 103 0.16 -14.29 -20.77
CA ILE A 103 -0.71 -15.28 -20.12
C ILE A 103 -2.18 -15.08 -20.53
N GLU A 104 -2.70 -13.86 -20.40
CA GLU A 104 -4.14 -13.59 -20.60
C GLU A 104 -4.53 -13.55 -22.09
N VAL A 105 -3.67 -13.03 -22.95
CA VAL A 105 -4.00 -12.80 -24.36
C VAL A 105 -3.61 -13.96 -25.25
N ILE A 106 -2.50 -14.64 -24.96
CA ILE A 106 -2.01 -15.74 -25.81
C ILE A 106 -2.43 -17.08 -25.22
N LEU A 107 -1.96 -17.42 -24.02
CA LEU A 107 -2.22 -18.73 -23.44
C LEU A 107 -3.72 -18.94 -23.20
N ARG A 108 -4.37 -18.00 -22.51
CA ARG A 108 -5.78 -18.17 -22.14
C ARG A 108 -6.74 -18.12 -23.34
N MET A 109 -6.51 -17.24 -24.31
CA MET A 109 -7.34 -17.15 -25.53
C MET A 109 -7.15 -18.33 -26.50
N SER A 110 -6.04 -19.05 -26.41
CA SER A 110 -5.83 -20.27 -27.22
C SER A 110 -6.64 -21.47 -26.71
N GLN A 111 -6.99 -21.52 -25.41
CA GLN A 111 -7.71 -22.65 -24.81
C GLN A 111 -9.08 -22.91 -25.46
N PRO A 112 -9.95 -21.91 -25.71
CA PRO A 112 -11.22 -22.12 -26.43
C PRO A 112 -11.05 -22.71 -27.84
N ILE A 113 -9.99 -22.33 -28.55
CA ILE A 113 -9.72 -22.83 -29.91
C ILE A 113 -9.37 -24.31 -29.86
N LEU A 114 -8.50 -24.69 -28.92
CA LEU A 114 -8.06 -26.08 -28.72
C LEU A 114 -9.24 -26.97 -28.28
N ILE A 115 -10.11 -26.47 -27.40
CA ILE A 115 -11.34 -27.15 -27.00
C ILE A 115 -12.28 -27.29 -28.20
N GLY A 116 -12.46 -26.22 -28.98
CA GLY A 116 -13.28 -26.22 -30.19
C GLY A 116 -12.83 -27.26 -31.23
N GLY A 117 -11.52 -27.37 -31.46
CA GLY A 117 -10.94 -28.36 -32.38
C GLY A 117 -11.01 -29.80 -31.84
N LEU A 118 -10.97 -29.98 -30.52
CA LEU A 118 -11.18 -31.30 -29.91
C LEU A 118 -12.65 -31.75 -30.04
N ILE A 119 -13.60 -30.83 -29.89
CA ILE A 119 -15.04 -31.13 -30.01
C ILE A 119 -15.42 -31.45 -31.46
N SER A 120 -14.80 -30.81 -32.46
CA SER A 120 -15.09 -31.14 -33.87
C SER A 120 -14.77 -32.58 -34.23
N TYR A 121 -13.76 -33.19 -33.60
CA TYR A 121 -13.45 -34.62 -33.80
C TYR A 121 -14.61 -35.54 -33.36
N PHE A 122 -15.39 -35.15 -32.37
CA PHE A 122 -16.53 -35.94 -31.88
C PHE A 122 -17.84 -35.69 -32.63
N ASN A 123 -17.87 -34.73 -33.56
CA ASN A 123 -19.04 -34.46 -34.38
C ASN A 123 -19.06 -35.41 -35.58
N SER A 124 -19.99 -36.37 -35.56
CA SER A 124 -20.12 -37.50 -36.50
C SER A 124 -20.48 -37.17 -37.95
N ASN A 125 -20.58 -35.89 -38.33
CA ASN A 125 -21.08 -35.47 -39.65
C ASN A 125 -19.99 -35.08 -40.65
N GLU A 126 -18.71 -35.00 -40.24
CA GLU A 126 -17.59 -34.78 -41.16
C GLU A 126 -16.81 -36.08 -41.35
N SER A 127 -17.16 -36.82 -42.40
CA SER A 127 -16.57 -38.10 -42.81
C SER A 127 -15.09 -38.03 -43.25
N ASN A 128 -14.35 -36.97 -42.92
CA ASN A 128 -12.99 -36.71 -43.45
C ASN A 128 -11.91 -36.36 -42.41
N THR A 129 -12.13 -36.54 -41.10
CA THR A 129 -11.09 -36.27 -40.06
C THR A 129 -10.92 -37.40 -39.04
N ASN A 130 -10.95 -38.66 -39.48
CA ASN A 130 -10.63 -39.85 -38.66
C ASN A 130 -9.12 -39.99 -38.31
N ASN A 131 -8.39 -38.87 -38.19
CA ASN A 131 -6.98 -38.91 -37.83
C ASN A 131 -6.83 -38.70 -36.32
N LYS A 132 -6.75 -39.80 -35.57
CA LYS A 132 -6.55 -39.81 -34.10
C LYS A 132 -5.41 -38.89 -33.66
N GLY A 133 -4.39 -38.71 -34.51
CA GLY A 133 -3.28 -37.79 -34.27
C GLY A 133 -3.69 -36.33 -34.08
N HIS A 134 -4.66 -35.80 -34.83
CA HIS A 134 -5.12 -34.42 -34.67
C HIS A 134 -5.85 -34.22 -33.33
N ALA A 135 -6.66 -35.19 -32.91
CA ALA A 135 -7.31 -35.15 -31.60
C ALA A 135 -6.30 -35.18 -30.44
N TYR A 136 -5.28 -36.05 -30.51
CA TYR A 136 -4.20 -36.07 -29.53
C TYR A 136 -3.36 -34.78 -29.53
N PHE A 137 -3.16 -34.14 -30.68
CA PHE A 137 -2.48 -32.85 -30.77
C PHE A 137 -3.27 -31.74 -30.06
N TYR A 138 -4.58 -31.61 -30.32
CA TYR A 138 -5.42 -30.63 -29.62
C TYR A 138 -5.50 -30.90 -28.11
N ALA A 139 -5.65 -32.16 -27.70
CA ALA A 139 -5.70 -32.53 -26.29
C ALA A 139 -4.38 -32.27 -25.56
N SER A 140 -3.24 -32.66 -26.16
CA SER A 140 -1.91 -32.42 -25.56
C SER A 140 -1.55 -30.93 -25.55
N GLY A 141 -1.88 -30.18 -26.59
CA GLY A 141 -1.74 -28.72 -26.64
C GLY A 141 -2.59 -28.01 -25.59
N LEU A 142 -3.82 -28.48 -25.34
CA LEU A 142 -4.69 -27.94 -24.30
C LEU A 142 -4.09 -28.16 -22.91
N LEU A 143 -3.63 -29.38 -22.62
CA LEU A 143 -3.02 -29.73 -21.34
C LEU A 143 -1.72 -28.91 -21.11
N LEU A 144 -0.87 -28.80 -22.12
CA LEU A 144 0.37 -28.02 -22.04
C LEU A 144 0.08 -26.53 -21.79
N THR A 145 -0.87 -25.95 -22.53
CA THR A 145 -1.28 -24.56 -22.36
C THR A 145 -1.83 -24.29 -20.95
N ILE A 146 -2.64 -25.20 -20.40
CA ILE A 146 -3.18 -25.08 -19.04
C ILE A 146 -2.06 -25.15 -18.00
N LEU A 147 -1.13 -26.11 -18.12
CA LEU A 147 -0.01 -26.23 -17.18
C LEU A 147 0.89 -24.99 -17.20
N ILE A 148 1.27 -24.51 -18.38
CA ILE A 148 2.09 -23.30 -18.53
C ILE A 148 1.36 -22.09 -17.94
N ASN A 149 0.05 -21.95 -18.23
CA ASN A 149 -0.76 -20.87 -17.68
C ASN A 149 -0.76 -20.87 -16.14
N ILE A 150 -0.95 -22.03 -15.50
CA ILE A 150 -0.96 -22.17 -14.04
C ILE A 150 0.38 -21.72 -13.45
N PHE A 151 1.51 -22.25 -13.96
CA PHE A 151 2.83 -21.93 -13.42
C PHE A 151 3.18 -20.45 -13.60
N LEU A 152 2.99 -19.91 -14.81
CA LEU A 152 3.33 -18.52 -15.09
C LEU A 152 2.44 -17.55 -14.32
N PHE A 153 1.13 -17.83 -14.22
CA PHE A 153 0.19 -16.97 -13.49
C PHE A 153 0.52 -16.87 -12.01
N HIS A 154 0.77 -18.01 -11.34
CA HIS A 154 1.10 -17.98 -9.91
C HIS A 154 2.47 -17.38 -9.64
N LEU A 155 3.45 -17.59 -10.53
CA LEU A 155 4.77 -16.96 -10.42
C LEU A 155 4.67 -15.44 -10.57
N SER A 156 4.02 -14.96 -11.63
CA SER A 156 3.87 -13.52 -11.88
C SER A 156 3.06 -12.85 -10.77
N LEU A 157 1.98 -13.49 -10.32
CA LEU A 157 1.14 -12.94 -9.26
C LEU A 157 1.91 -12.79 -7.94
N ASN A 158 2.67 -13.81 -7.54
CA ASN A 158 3.46 -13.74 -6.31
C ASN A 158 4.56 -12.69 -6.39
N GLU A 159 5.23 -12.53 -7.53
CA GLU A 159 6.23 -11.48 -7.72
C GLU A 159 5.64 -10.06 -7.70
N LEU A 160 4.44 -9.88 -8.24
CA LEU A 160 3.71 -8.62 -8.15
C LEU A 160 3.30 -8.30 -6.71
N ILE A 161 2.82 -9.29 -5.94
CA ILE A 161 2.50 -9.13 -4.52
C ILE A 161 3.77 -8.79 -3.71
N TYR A 162 4.90 -9.46 -3.97
CA TYR A 162 6.16 -9.13 -3.32
C TYR A 162 6.63 -7.72 -3.66
N CYS A 163 6.46 -7.27 -4.90
CA CYS A 163 6.76 -5.90 -5.29
C CYS A 163 5.90 -4.88 -4.50
N GLY A 164 4.59 -5.14 -4.36
CA GLY A 164 3.70 -4.33 -3.52
C GLY A 164 4.14 -4.28 -2.05
N MET A 165 4.54 -5.43 -1.50
CA MET A 165 5.09 -5.51 -0.15
C MET A 165 6.41 -4.73 -0.01
N GLN A 166 7.30 -4.77 -1.00
CA GLN A 166 8.55 -4.02 -0.99
C GLN A 166 8.29 -2.50 -1.00
N MET A 167 7.35 -2.03 -1.82
CA MET A 167 6.89 -0.63 -1.79
C MET A 167 6.38 -0.25 -0.40
N ARG A 168 5.55 -1.11 0.20
CA ARG A 168 5.01 -0.91 1.54
C ARG A 168 6.13 -0.73 2.57
N VAL A 169 7.09 -1.65 2.61
CA VAL A 169 8.22 -1.63 3.55
C VAL A 169 9.08 -0.38 3.36
N ALA A 170 9.37 0.00 2.10
CA ALA A 170 10.13 1.20 1.78
C ALA A 170 9.42 2.47 2.30
N CYS A 171 8.12 2.62 1.99
CA CYS A 171 7.32 3.74 2.47
C CYS A 171 7.23 3.80 3.99
N CYS A 172 7.03 2.68 4.67
CA CYS A 172 7.05 2.63 6.14
C CYS A 172 8.37 3.15 6.72
N SER A 173 9.50 2.71 6.15
CA SER A 173 10.83 3.14 6.60
C SER A 173 11.02 4.64 6.45
N VAL A 174 10.67 5.21 5.29
CA VAL A 174 10.81 6.66 5.03
C VAL A 174 9.84 7.48 5.88
N ILE A 175 8.59 7.04 6.06
CA ILE A 175 7.61 7.71 6.94
C ILE A 175 8.11 7.72 8.39
N PHE A 176 8.65 6.60 8.88
CA PHE A 176 9.19 6.51 10.23
C PHE A 176 10.40 7.44 10.43
N LYS A 177 11.35 7.44 9.50
CA LYS A 177 12.51 8.36 9.55
C LYS A 177 12.09 9.82 9.48
N LYS A 178 11.12 10.15 8.63
CA LYS A 178 10.57 11.52 8.55
C LYS A 178 9.92 11.92 9.86
N ALA A 179 9.12 11.04 10.47
CA ALA A 179 8.45 11.32 11.75
C ALA A 179 9.43 11.68 12.87
N LEU A 180 10.63 11.08 12.89
CA LEU A 180 11.69 11.41 13.85
C LEU A 180 12.35 12.77 13.61
N ARG A 181 12.18 13.37 12.42
CA ARG A 181 12.83 14.64 12.02
C ARG A 181 11.87 15.82 11.90
N LEU A 182 10.56 15.61 12.07
CA LEU A 182 9.56 16.68 11.96
C LEU A 182 9.77 17.76 13.04
N SER A 183 9.51 19.02 12.69
CA SER A 183 9.46 20.12 13.67
C SER A 183 8.25 19.97 14.59
N ASN A 184 8.32 20.51 15.81
CA ASN A 184 7.21 20.42 16.77
C ASN A 184 5.96 21.22 16.35
N THR A 185 6.14 22.26 15.54
CA THR A 185 5.03 22.99 14.90
C THR A 185 4.30 22.11 13.89
N SER A 186 5.05 21.39 13.04
CA SER A 186 4.49 20.41 12.12
C SER A 186 3.92 19.17 12.82
N ILE A 187 4.46 18.75 13.98
CA ILE A 187 3.90 17.64 14.79
C ILE A 187 2.57 18.06 15.46
N GLY A 188 2.44 19.31 15.91
CA GLY A 188 1.18 19.84 16.42
C GLY A 188 0.07 19.85 15.36
N GLU A 189 0.40 20.21 14.12
CA GLU A 189 -0.53 20.18 12.98
C GLU A 189 -0.77 18.75 12.45
N THR A 190 0.27 17.91 12.41
CA THR A 190 0.16 16.49 12.07
C THR A 190 -0.13 15.65 13.30
N ASN A 191 -1.39 15.64 13.69
CA ASN A 191 -1.92 14.75 14.73
C ASN A 191 -1.30 13.33 14.60
N ILE A 192 -0.76 12.78 15.69
CA ILE A 192 -0.15 11.44 15.77
C ILE A 192 -1.05 10.38 15.11
N GLY A 193 -2.37 10.55 15.21
CA GLY A 193 -3.35 9.70 14.53
C GLY A 193 -3.21 9.68 13.00
N LYS A 194 -2.83 10.80 12.36
CA LYS A 194 -2.56 10.89 10.90
C LYS A 194 -1.37 10.00 10.53
N ILE A 195 -0.28 10.02 11.31
CA ILE A 195 0.91 9.18 11.09
C ILE A 195 0.57 7.69 11.26
N VAL A 196 -0.14 7.35 12.34
CA VAL A 196 -0.59 5.97 12.59
C VAL A 196 -1.49 5.48 11.46
N ASN A 197 -2.41 6.31 10.96
CA ASN A 197 -3.25 5.94 9.82
C ASN A 197 -2.44 5.78 8.51
N LEU A 198 -1.43 6.61 8.27
CA LEU A 198 -0.54 6.43 7.11
C LEU A 198 0.15 5.05 7.16
N LEU A 199 0.73 4.68 8.31
CA LEU A 199 1.45 3.42 8.49
C LEU A 199 0.53 2.19 8.53
N SER A 200 -0.69 2.31 9.05
CA SER A 200 -1.61 1.18 9.23
C SER A 200 -2.61 0.97 8.09
N ASN A 201 -2.92 2.01 7.30
CA ASN A 201 -3.98 1.94 6.29
C ASN A 201 -3.48 2.32 4.90
N ASP A 202 -2.91 3.52 4.74
CA ASP A 202 -2.51 4.03 3.42
C ASP A 202 -1.41 3.15 2.78
N VAL A 203 -0.40 2.78 3.56
CA VAL A 203 0.74 1.98 3.08
C VAL A 203 0.34 0.51 2.80
N ASN A 204 -0.67 -0.04 3.50
CA ASN A 204 -1.16 -1.41 3.24
C ASN A 204 -1.85 -1.56 1.87
N ARG A 205 -2.26 -0.48 1.21
CA ARG A 205 -2.91 -0.55 -0.10
C ARG A 205 -1.96 -0.99 -1.23
N PHE A 206 -0.64 -0.81 -1.05
CA PHE A 206 0.36 -1.24 -2.03
C PHE A 206 0.39 -2.76 -2.23
N ASP A 207 0.05 -3.55 -1.20
CA ASP A 207 0.13 -5.01 -1.23
C ASP A 207 -0.75 -5.63 -2.32
N ILE A 208 -1.91 -5.04 -2.58
CA ILE A 208 -2.93 -5.60 -3.48
C ILE A 208 -2.92 -4.90 -4.85
N VAL A 209 -2.73 -3.58 -4.90
CA VAL A 209 -2.94 -2.80 -6.13
C VAL A 209 -2.08 -3.28 -7.31
N ILE A 210 -0.84 -3.68 -7.05
CA ILE A 210 0.13 -4.04 -8.09
C ILE A 210 -0.31 -5.30 -8.83
N ALA A 211 -0.96 -6.24 -8.14
CA ALA A 211 -1.52 -7.45 -8.75
C ALA A 211 -2.72 -7.17 -9.69
N TYR A 212 -3.47 -6.10 -9.45
CA TYR A 212 -4.69 -5.77 -10.21
C TYR A 212 -4.46 -4.71 -11.30
N MET A 213 -3.49 -3.82 -11.12
CA MET A 213 -3.25 -2.67 -11.99
C MET A 213 -3.14 -3.04 -13.48
N HIS A 214 -2.46 -4.15 -13.80
CA HIS A 214 -2.27 -4.59 -15.18
C HIS A 214 -3.57 -4.94 -15.92
N PHE A 215 -4.64 -5.30 -15.19
CA PHE A 215 -5.93 -5.56 -15.80
C PHE A 215 -6.60 -4.32 -16.40
N LEU A 216 -6.17 -3.10 -16.03
CA LEU A 216 -6.65 -1.85 -16.65
C LEU A 216 -6.34 -1.78 -18.14
N TRP A 217 -5.20 -2.31 -18.60
CA TRP A 217 -4.85 -2.37 -20.02
C TRP A 217 -5.04 -3.76 -20.63
N ILE A 218 -4.82 -4.84 -19.85
CA ILE A 218 -5.03 -6.22 -20.33
C ILE A 218 -6.50 -6.46 -20.62
N GLY A 219 -7.39 -5.91 -19.80
CA GLY A 219 -8.82 -6.04 -19.99
C GLY A 219 -9.24 -5.59 -21.40
N PRO A 220 -9.13 -4.28 -21.74
CA PRO A 220 -9.57 -3.77 -23.03
C PRO A 220 -8.94 -4.49 -24.21
N LEU A 221 -7.65 -4.80 -24.12
CA LEU A 221 -6.91 -5.54 -25.14
C LEU A 221 -7.43 -6.98 -25.29
N GLY A 222 -7.71 -7.66 -24.18
CA GLY A 222 -8.32 -8.98 -24.16
C GLY A 222 -9.73 -8.99 -24.77
N THR A 223 -10.53 -7.94 -24.52
CA THR A 223 -11.85 -7.78 -25.16
C THR A 223 -11.72 -7.64 -26.68
N ILE A 224 -10.77 -6.85 -27.17
CA ILE A 224 -10.53 -6.69 -28.62
C ILE A 224 -10.16 -8.04 -29.26
N VAL A 225 -9.22 -8.77 -28.65
CA VAL A 225 -8.77 -10.08 -29.16
C VAL A 225 -9.89 -11.12 -29.11
N ALA A 226 -10.64 -11.19 -28.01
CA ALA A 226 -11.79 -12.08 -27.92
C ALA A 226 -12.90 -11.71 -28.92
N THR A 227 -13.12 -10.41 -29.17
CA THR A 227 -14.06 -9.93 -30.20
C THR A 227 -13.69 -10.50 -31.56
N TYR A 228 -12.40 -10.45 -31.91
CA TYR A 228 -11.92 -10.99 -33.18
C TYR A 228 -12.21 -12.49 -33.33
N PHE A 229 -11.91 -13.30 -32.30
CA PHE A 229 -12.19 -14.74 -32.35
C PHE A 229 -13.69 -15.07 -32.32
N LEU A 230 -14.49 -14.33 -31.54
CA LEU A 230 -15.93 -14.48 -31.52
C LEU A 230 -16.57 -14.10 -32.87
N TRP A 231 -16.06 -13.03 -33.50
CA TRP A 231 -16.50 -12.60 -34.83
C TRP A 231 -16.28 -13.69 -35.89
N GLN A 232 -15.19 -14.45 -35.81
CA GLN A 232 -14.97 -15.59 -36.71
C GLN A 232 -16.01 -16.70 -36.54
N GLN A 233 -16.61 -16.85 -35.35
CA GLN A 233 -17.56 -17.94 -35.06
C GLN A 233 -19.01 -17.57 -35.38
N ILE A 234 -19.44 -16.36 -35.01
CA ILE A 234 -20.85 -15.92 -35.11
C ILE A 234 -21.03 -14.58 -35.84
N GLY A 235 -19.98 -14.02 -36.43
CA GLY A 235 -20.04 -12.79 -37.22
C GLY A 235 -20.59 -11.60 -36.44
N VAL A 236 -21.50 -10.86 -37.07
CA VAL A 236 -22.13 -9.63 -36.55
C VAL A 236 -22.83 -9.85 -35.20
N SER A 237 -23.32 -11.06 -34.94
CA SER A 237 -23.98 -11.40 -33.66
C SER A 237 -23.08 -11.21 -32.44
N THR A 238 -21.76 -11.24 -32.63
CA THR A 238 -20.76 -10.94 -31.59
C THR A 238 -20.96 -9.55 -30.98
N LEU A 239 -21.32 -8.56 -31.80
CA LEU A 239 -21.46 -7.18 -31.34
C LEU A 239 -22.55 -7.03 -30.28
N PHE A 240 -23.62 -7.83 -30.36
CA PHE A 240 -24.72 -7.76 -29.39
C PHE A 240 -24.28 -8.24 -28.00
N GLY A 241 -23.57 -9.36 -27.90
CA GLY A 241 -23.07 -9.82 -26.60
C GLY A 241 -21.98 -8.92 -26.04
N ILE A 242 -21.12 -8.34 -26.89
CA ILE A 242 -20.09 -7.40 -26.43
C ILE A 242 -20.69 -6.06 -26.02
N ALA A 243 -21.73 -5.57 -26.71
CA ALA A 243 -22.48 -4.39 -26.29
C ALA A 243 -23.10 -4.60 -24.91
N VAL A 244 -23.67 -5.78 -24.64
CA VAL A 244 -24.13 -6.16 -23.29
C VAL A 244 -22.96 -6.19 -22.30
N LEU A 245 -21.79 -6.71 -22.68
CA LEU A 245 -20.62 -6.70 -21.79
C LEU A 245 -20.21 -5.28 -21.37
N ILE A 246 -20.07 -4.39 -22.35
CA ILE A 246 -19.61 -3.01 -22.15
C ILE A 246 -20.67 -2.18 -21.41
N MET A 247 -21.96 -2.37 -21.69
CA MET A 247 -23.06 -1.61 -21.06
C MET A 247 -23.08 -1.74 -19.53
N PHE A 248 -22.65 -2.87 -18.96
CA PHE A 248 -22.62 -3.06 -17.51
C PHE A 248 -21.44 -2.39 -16.82
N ILE A 249 -20.36 -2.06 -17.53
CA ILE A 249 -19.18 -1.37 -16.97
C ILE A 249 -19.55 0.00 -16.36
N PRO A 250 -20.23 0.93 -17.08
CA PRO A 250 -20.63 2.21 -16.49
C PRO A 250 -21.65 2.03 -15.35
N LEU A 251 -22.54 1.04 -15.44
CA LEU A 251 -23.47 0.72 -14.36
C LEU A 251 -22.72 0.26 -13.08
N GLN A 252 -21.72 -0.62 -13.23
CA GLN A 252 -20.86 -1.05 -12.13
C GLN A 252 -20.04 0.11 -11.56
N GLY A 253 -19.52 0.99 -12.41
CA GLY A 253 -18.82 2.20 -11.98
C GLY A 253 -19.72 3.15 -11.18
N TRP A 254 -20.96 3.36 -11.62
CA TRP A 254 -21.95 4.18 -10.91
C TRP A 254 -22.35 3.56 -9.56
N LEU A 255 -22.61 2.25 -9.50
CA LEU A 255 -22.89 1.54 -8.24
C LEU A 255 -21.67 1.58 -7.30
N GLY A 256 -20.45 1.46 -7.84
CA GLY A 256 -19.21 1.60 -7.09
C GLY A 256 -19.05 3.00 -6.48
N LYS A 257 -19.39 4.05 -7.24
CA LYS A 257 -19.44 5.43 -6.71
C LYS A 257 -20.46 5.57 -5.58
N LYS A 258 -21.64 4.96 -5.72
CA LYS A 258 -22.65 4.96 -4.64
C LYS A 258 -22.14 4.26 -3.38
N ILE A 259 -21.42 3.15 -3.50
CA ILE A 259 -20.76 2.49 -2.35
C ILE A 259 -19.78 3.46 -1.67
N SER A 260 -19.00 4.21 -2.45
CA SER A 260 -18.07 5.22 -1.91
C SER A 260 -18.80 6.34 -1.15
N GLU A 261 -19.93 6.83 -1.68
CA GLU A 261 -20.78 7.83 -0.99
C GLU A 261 -21.31 7.30 0.35
N PHE A 262 -21.78 6.05 0.40
CA PHE A 262 -22.18 5.44 1.67
C PHE A 262 -21.01 5.26 2.63
N ARG A 263 -19.81 4.91 2.14
CA ARG A 263 -18.61 4.81 2.98
C ARG A 263 -18.28 6.14 3.67
N LEU A 264 -18.44 7.27 2.98
CA LEU A 264 -18.25 8.61 3.56
C LEU A 264 -19.31 8.95 4.61
N LYS A 265 -20.50 8.33 4.58
CA LYS A 265 -21.52 8.48 5.63
C LYS A 265 -21.31 7.51 6.80
N ILE A 266 -20.78 6.30 6.53
CA ILE A 266 -20.54 5.27 7.55
C ILE A 266 -19.37 5.65 8.46
N ALA A 267 -18.28 6.20 7.90
CA ALA A 267 -17.09 6.59 8.67
C ALA A 267 -17.39 7.51 9.87
N PRO A 268 -18.03 8.69 9.70
CA PRO A 268 -18.29 9.59 10.83
C PRO A 268 -19.23 8.98 11.88
N ARG A 269 -20.23 8.18 11.46
CA ARG A 269 -21.13 7.47 12.39
C ARG A 269 -20.39 6.43 13.23
N THR A 270 -19.41 5.76 12.62
CA THR A 270 -18.56 4.79 13.32
C THR A 270 -17.66 5.51 14.31
N ASP A 271 -17.09 6.65 13.93
CA ASP A 271 -16.23 7.48 14.78
C ASP A 271 -17.00 8.01 15.99
N ASP A 272 -18.21 8.52 15.80
CA ASP A 272 -19.10 8.96 16.89
C ASP A 272 -19.38 7.83 17.89
N ARG A 273 -19.68 6.61 17.39
CA ARG A 273 -19.92 5.43 18.24
C ARG A 273 -18.66 5.05 19.03
N VAL A 274 -17.51 5.00 18.37
CA VAL A 274 -16.23 4.62 19.02
C VAL A 274 -15.83 5.66 20.06
N LYS A 275 -16.03 6.95 19.77
CA LYS A 275 -15.82 8.05 20.72
C LYS A 275 -16.70 7.88 21.96
N LEU A 276 -18.01 7.67 21.77
CA LEU A 276 -18.94 7.42 22.87
C LEU A 276 -18.51 6.19 23.71
N MET A 277 -18.08 5.11 23.07
CA MET A 277 -17.58 3.94 23.80
C MET A 277 -16.31 4.25 24.60
N ASN A 278 -15.37 5.03 24.05
CA ASN A 278 -14.15 5.43 24.76
C ASN A 278 -14.45 6.30 25.99
N GLU A 279 -15.40 7.23 25.88
CA GLU A 279 -15.86 8.05 27.01
C GLU A 279 -16.50 7.18 28.11
N ILE A 280 -17.34 6.20 27.73
CA ILE A 280 -17.95 5.24 28.67
C ILE A 280 -16.89 4.37 29.36
N ILE A 281 -15.92 3.84 28.62
CA ILE A 281 -14.84 3.01 29.17
C ILE A 281 -13.98 3.83 30.15
N SER A 282 -13.65 5.07 29.79
CA SER A 282 -12.87 5.95 30.66
C SER A 282 -13.62 6.29 31.95
N GLY A 283 -14.95 6.43 31.88
CA GLY A 283 -15.84 6.71 33.01
C GLY A 283 -16.46 5.48 33.69
N ILE A 284 -16.00 4.26 33.40
CA ILE A 284 -16.74 3.03 33.74
C ILE A 284 -17.00 2.86 35.25
N GLN A 285 -16.06 3.29 36.09
CA GLN A 285 -16.20 3.18 37.54
C GLN A 285 -17.35 4.04 38.07
N VAL A 286 -17.46 5.28 37.56
CA VAL A 286 -18.54 6.22 37.93
C VAL A 286 -19.88 5.71 37.44
N ILE A 287 -19.93 5.24 36.19
CA ILE A 287 -21.17 4.69 35.59
C ILE A 287 -21.70 3.50 36.42
N LYS A 288 -20.82 2.60 36.86
CA LYS A 288 -21.20 1.47 37.72
C LYS A 288 -21.61 1.90 39.12
N MET A 289 -20.93 2.88 39.72
CA MET A 289 -21.29 3.43 41.03
C MET A 289 -22.73 3.97 41.04
N TYR A 290 -23.17 4.59 39.95
CA TYR A 290 -24.53 5.12 39.79
C TYR A 290 -25.51 4.16 39.10
N THR A 291 -25.12 2.93 38.78
CA THR A 291 -25.96 1.92 38.07
C THR A 291 -26.54 2.43 36.73
N TRP A 292 -25.78 3.25 36.02
CA TRP A 292 -26.20 3.87 34.76
C TRP A 292 -25.91 3.01 33.52
N GLU A 293 -25.58 1.73 33.67
CA GLU A 293 -25.16 0.90 32.53
C GLU A 293 -26.26 0.77 31.47
N LYS A 294 -27.53 0.60 31.88
CA LYS A 294 -28.66 0.45 30.94
C LYS A 294 -28.91 1.71 30.10
N PRO A 295 -29.00 2.92 30.70
CA PRO A 295 -29.08 4.18 29.92
C PRO A 295 -27.92 4.37 28.93
N PHE A 296 -26.67 4.16 29.36
CA PHE A 296 -25.51 4.31 28.46
C PHE A 296 -25.49 3.24 27.36
N ALA A 297 -25.91 2.00 27.66
CA ALA A 297 -26.07 0.96 26.64
C ALA A 297 -27.11 1.36 25.59
N TYR A 298 -28.22 1.98 25.99
CA TYR A 298 -29.24 2.48 25.06
C TYR A 298 -28.69 3.59 24.15
N LEU A 299 -27.88 4.52 24.67
CA LEU A 299 -27.21 5.55 23.86
C LEU A 299 -26.31 4.93 22.78
N VAL A 300 -25.51 3.91 23.16
CA VAL A 300 -24.66 3.17 22.21
C VAL A 300 -25.51 2.43 21.17
N GLN A 301 -26.63 1.82 21.58
CA GLN A 301 -27.54 1.12 20.68
C GLN A 301 -28.16 2.06 19.64
N GLN A 302 -28.55 3.27 20.04
CA GLN A 302 -29.08 4.27 19.11
C GLN A 302 -28.04 4.71 18.09
N SER A 303 -26.80 4.97 18.53
CA SER A 303 -25.69 5.26 17.62
C SER A 303 -25.43 4.09 16.66
N ARG A 304 -25.44 2.86 17.17
CA ARG A 304 -25.27 1.64 16.37
C ARG A 304 -26.39 1.44 15.34
N LYS A 305 -27.64 1.78 15.65
CA LYS A 305 -28.76 1.66 14.72
C LYS A 305 -28.56 2.57 13.49
N LEU A 306 -28.18 3.83 13.73
CA LEU A 306 -27.87 4.79 12.66
C LEU A 306 -26.69 4.35 11.79
N GLU A 307 -25.66 3.75 12.40
CA GLU A 307 -24.53 3.14 11.70
C GLU A 307 -24.98 1.96 10.81
N ILE A 308 -25.76 1.03 11.38
CA ILE A 308 -26.25 -0.17 10.69
C ILE A 308 -27.14 0.19 9.50
N ASP A 309 -28.00 1.20 9.60
CA ASP A 309 -28.90 1.59 8.49
C ASP A 309 -28.09 2.02 7.25
N GLN A 310 -26.98 2.73 7.44
CA GLN A 310 -26.07 3.11 6.35
C GLN A 310 -25.28 1.91 5.83
N ILE A 311 -24.76 1.06 6.72
CA ILE A 311 -24.06 -0.17 6.35
C ILE A 311 -24.97 -1.07 5.52
N LYS A 312 -26.22 -1.28 5.94
CA LYS A 312 -27.21 -2.12 5.25
C LYS A 312 -27.46 -1.63 3.83
N SER A 313 -27.62 -0.32 3.65
CA SER A 313 -27.77 0.31 2.33
C SER A 313 -26.56 0.05 1.44
N ALA A 314 -25.33 0.21 1.96
CA ALA A 314 -24.11 -0.09 1.23
C ALA A 314 -23.98 -1.59 0.90
N THR A 315 -24.35 -2.48 1.83
CA THR A 315 -24.30 -3.93 1.63
C THR A 315 -25.28 -4.38 0.56
N HIS A 316 -26.49 -3.81 0.48
CA HIS A 316 -27.44 -4.12 -0.60
C HIS A 316 -26.86 -3.77 -1.97
N ILE A 317 -26.22 -2.61 -2.13
CA ILE A 317 -25.56 -2.23 -3.39
C ILE A 317 -24.40 -3.18 -3.71
N LYS A 318 -23.59 -3.53 -2.71
CA LYS A 318 -22.48 -4.48 -2.86
C LYS A 318 -22.99 -5.86 -3.32
N ALA A 319 -24.09 -6.34 -2.75
CA ALA A 319 -24.71 -7.61 -3.13
C ALA A 319 -25.22 -7.59 -4.59
N THR A 320 -25.79 -6.46 -5.03
CA THR A 320 -26.18 -6.26 -6.43
C THR A 320 -24.98 -6.33 -7.37
N ILE A 321 -23.87 -5.66 -7.04
CA ILE A 321 -22.63 -5.72 -7.85
C ILE A 321 -22.09 -7.15 -7.93
N GLN A 322 -22.06 -7.88 -6.80
CA GLN A 322 -21.59 -9.27 -6.78
C GLN A 322 -22.49 -10.21 -7.59
N SER A 323 -23.80 -9.96 -7.62
CA SER A 323 -24.75 -10.75 -8.41
C SER A 323 -24.48 -10.64 -9.91
N PHE A 324 -23.98 -9.49 -10.40
CA PHE A 324 -23.64 -9.34 -11.81
C PHE A 324 -22.55 -10.30 -12.30
N ILE A 325 -21.67 -10.79 -11.43
CA ILE A 325 -20.65 -11.79 -11.81
C ILE A 325 -21.31 -13.05 -12.42
N ILE A 326 -22.50 -13.42 -11.94
CA ILE A 326 -23.21 -14.63 -12.38
C ILE A 326 -24.10 -14.35 -13.60
N PHE A 327 -24.86 -13.25 -13.58
CA PHE A 327 -25.87 -12.97 -14.61
C PHE A 327 -25.29 -12.34 -15.88
N HIS A 328 -24.23 -11.55 -15.76
CA HIS A 328 -23.70 -10.73 -16.86
C HIS A 328 -23.29 -11.55 -18.08
N THR A 329 -22.54 -12.63 -17.87
CA THR A 329 -22.13 -13.54 -18.96
C THR A 329 -23.28 -14.28 -19.58
N ARG A 330 -24.24 -14.74 -18.77
CA ARG A 330 -25.40 -15.50 -19.26
C ARG A 330 -26.25 -14.63 -20.18
N ILE A 331 -26.46 -13.36 -19.84
CA ILE A 331 -27.18 -12.41 -20.68
C ILE A 331 -26.39 -12.10 -21.96
N ALA A 332 -25.06 -11.92 -21.86
CA ALA A 332 -24.22 -11.67 -23.04
C ALA A 332 -24.21 -12.86 -24.01
N ILE A 333 -24.03 -14.08 -23.51
CA ILE A 333 -24.08 -15.32 -24.30
C ILE A 333 -25.47 -15.49 -24.93
N PHE A 334 -26.54 -15.33 -24.14
CA PHE A 334 -27.92 -15.42 -24.61
C PHE A 334 -28.20 -14.41 -25.73
N SER A 335 -27.79 -13.15 -25.56
CA SER A 335 -27.94 -12.09 -26.56
C SER A 335 -27.24 -12.42 -27.88
N SER A 336 -25.99 -12.91 -27.82
CA SER A 336 -25.22 -13.32 -29.01
C SER A 336 -25.84 -14.52 -29.73
N ILE A 337 -26.26 -15.55 -28.99
CA ILE A 337 -26.92 -16.74 -29.54
C ILE A 337 -28.27 -16.38 -30.16
N LEU A 338 -29.08 -15.59 -29.46
CA LEU A 338 -30.39 -15.15 -29.95
C LEU A 338 -30.25 -14.34 -31.23
N SER A 339 -29.34 -13.37 -31.27
CA SER A 339 -29.04 -12.59 -32.48
C SER A 339 -28.63 -13.50 -33.64
N TYR A 340 -27.80 -14.51 -33.39
CA TYR A 340 -27.31 -15.40 -34.43
C TYR A 340 -28.41 -16.26 -35.06
N VAL A 341 -29.33 -16.77 -34.23
CA VAL A 341 -30.51 -17.51 -34.69
C VAL A 341 -31.48 -16.61 -35.44
N LEU A 342 -31.71 -15.37 -34.95
CA LEU A 342 -32.59 -14.40 -35.61
C LEU A 342 -32.08 -13.96 -36.98
N LEU A 343 -30.76 -13.97 -37.20
CA LEU A 343 -30.15 -13.75 -38.52
C LEU A 343 -30.26 -14.97 -39.46
N GLY A 344 -30.96 -16.03 -39.05
CA GLY A 344 -31.24 -17.21 -39.87
C GLY A 344 -30.14 -18.27 -39.87
N ASN A 345 -29.16 -18.19 -38.96
CA ASN A 345 -28.08 -19.16 -38.89
C ASN A 345 -28.37 -20.29 -37.89
N TYR A 346 -27.84 -21.49 -38.16
CA TYR A 346 -27.95 -22.65 -37.27
C TYR A 346 -26.75 -22.75 -36.32
N ILE A 347 -27.05 -23.04 -35.05
CA ILE A 347 -26.05 -23.16 -33.99
C ILE A 347 -25.62 -24.61 -33.82
N THR A 348 -24.31 -24.85 -33.84
CA THR A 348 -23.71 -26.14 -33.53
C THR A 348 -23.20 -26.17 -32.09
N SER A 349 -23.12 -27.37 -31.49
CA SER A 349 -22.57 -27.59 -30.14
C SER A 349 -21.16 -27.01 -30.02
N GLN A 350 -20.29 -27.23 -31.01
CA GLN A 350 -18.93 -26.71 -31.06
C GLN A 350 -18.89 -25.18 -30.91
N LYS A 351 -19.71 -24.45 -31.66
CA LYS A 351 -19.79 -22.99 -31.57
C LYS A 351 -20.21 -22.55 -30.18
N VAL A 352 -21.23 -23.17 -29.59
CA VAL A 352 -21.69 -22.82 -28.23
C VAL A 352 -20.59 -23.01 -27.20
N PHE A 353 -19.86 -24.12 -27.23
CA PHE A 353 -18.75 -24.35 -26.29
C PHE A 353 -17.64 -23.31 -26.43
N ILE A 354 -17.27 -22.94 -27.66
CA ILE A 354 -16.27 -21.89 -27.92
C ILE A 354 -16.75 -20.54 -27.39
N LEU A 355 -18.01 -20.16 -27.66
CA LEU A 355 -18.61 -18.92 -27.16
C LEU A 355 -18.57 -18.87 -25.63
N VAL A 356 -19.08 -19.92 -24.96
CA VAL A 356 -19.11 -20.00 -23.49
C VAL A 356 -17.70 -19.87 -22.91
N ALA A 357 -16.71 -20.52 -23.51
CA ALA A 357 -15.32 -20.45 -23.07
C ALA A 357 -14.75 -19.01 -23.18
N TYR A 358 -14.93 -18.33 -24.32
CA TYR A 358 -14.48 -16.94 -24.47
C TYR A 358 -15.19 -15.95 -23.55
N TYR A 359 -16.51 -16.07 -23.39
CA TYR A 359 -17.28 -15.21 -22.48
C TYR A 359 -16.86 -15.41 -21.01
N ASN A 360 -16.51 -16.63 -20.60
CA ASN A 360 -15.99 -16.89 -19.25
C ASN A 360 -14.59 -16.29 -19.01
N ILE A 361 -13.75 -16.26 -20.05
CA ILE A 361 -12.45 -15.57 -19.99
C ILE A 361 -12.68 -14.06 -19.80
N LEU A 362 -13.54 -13.47 -20.63
CA LEU A 362 -13.88 -12.04 -20.55
C LEU A 362 -14.53 -11.67 -19.22
N LEU A 363 -15.36 -12.53 -18.63
CA LEU A 363 -15.96 -12.28 -17.31
C LEU A 363 -14.90 -12.01 -16.24
N THR A 364 -13.88 -12.87 -16.21
CA THR A 364 -12.84 -12.77 -15.18
C THR A 364 -12.09 -11.45 -15.31
N THR A 365 -11.73 -11.06 -16.53
CA THR A 365 -10.93 -9.86 -16.79
C THR A 365 -11.76 -8.58 -16.72
N MET A 366 -12.92 -8.52 -17.40
CA MET A 366 -13.75 -7.31 -17.54
C MET A 366 -14.71 -7.08 -16.39
N THR A 367 -15.30 -8.13 -15.81
CA THR A 367 -16.38 -7.98 -14.82
C THR A 367 -15.84 -8.02 -13.40
N VAL A 368 -14.74 -8.75 -13.16
CA VAL A 368 -14.15 -8.89 -11.81
C VAL A 368 -12.90 -8.02 -11.66
N PHE A 369 -11.86 -8.26 -12.46
CA PHE A 369 -10.56 -7.63 -12.22
C PHE A 369 -10.49 -6.18 -12.67
N PHE A 370 -11.04 -5.82 -13.84
CA PHE A 370 -10.98 -4.46 -14.35
C PHE A 370 -11.66 -3.43 -13.42
N PRO A 371 -12.89 -3.63 -12.92
CA PRO A 371 -13.52 -2.68 -11.99
C PRO A 371 -12.79 -2.62 -10.65
N GLN A 372 -12.30 -3.76 -10.14
CA GLN A 372 -11.48 -3.80 -8.92
C GLN A 372 -10.17 -3.01 -9.07
N ALA A 373 -9.51 -3.12 -10.22
CA ALA A 373 -8.29 -2.38 -10.52
C ALA A 373 -8.53 -0.87 -10.52
N ILE A 374 -9.64 -0.39 -11.09
CA ILE A 374 -10.01 1.04 -11.07
C ILE A 374 -10.12 1.54 -9.62
N VAL A 375 -10.85 0.81 -8.77
CA VAL A 375 -11.06 1.20 -7.37
C VAL A 375 -9.73 1.21 -6.61
N LEU A 376 -8.95 0.15 -6.70
CA LEU A 376 -7.68 0.02 -5.96
C LEU A 376 -6.64 1.05 -6.41
N VAL A 377 -6.54 1.32 -7.70
CA VAL A 377 -5.61 2.33 -8.23
C VAL A 377 -6.02 3.74 -7.76
N ALA A 378 -7.32 4.07 -7.82
CA ALA A 378 -7.80 5.36 -7.31
C ALA A 378 -7.51 5.53 -5.81
N GLU A 379 -7.71 4.49 -5.01
CA GLU A 379 -7.41 4.49 -3.59
C GLU A 379 -5.91 4.66 -3.30
N VAL A 380 -5.04 4.00 -4.06
CA VAL A 380 -3.58 4.11 -3.89
C VAL A 380 -3.06 5.47 -4.32
N ILE A 381 -3.59 6.06 -5.38
CA ILE A 381 -3.19 7.42 -5.79
C ILE A 381 -3.46 8.42 -4.65
N VAL A 382 -4.63 8.34 -4.00
CA VAL A 382 -4.95 9.20 -2.85
C VAL A 382 -3.99 8.94 -1.68
N SER A 383 -3.67 7.68 -1.40
CA SER A 383 -2.72 7.32 -0.33
C SER A 383 -1.30 7.80 -0.62
N ILE A 384 -0.82 7.68 -1.87
CA ILE A 384 0.48 8.22 -2.29
C ILE A 384 0.51 9.74 -2.11
N ASN A 385 -0.55 10.45 -2.48
CA ASN A 385 -0.63 11.90 -2.31
C ASN A 385 -0.58 12.31 -0.83
N ARG A 386 -1.23 11.57 0.07
CA ARG A 386 -1.16 11.82 1.52
C ARG A 386 0.22 11.55 2.10
N ILE A 387 0.89 10.49 1.66
CA ILE A 387 2.27 10.20 2.06
C ILE A 387 3.19 11.31 1.54
N GLN A 388 3.02 11.73 0.29
CA GLN A 388 3.78 12.83 -0.31
C GLN A 388 3.62 14.14 0.47
N GLU A 389 2.39 14.53 0.79
CA GLU A 389 2.10 15.72 1.61
C GLU A 389 2.82 15.64 2.96
N PHE A 390 2.75 14.48 3.63
CA PHE A 390 3.46 14.25 4.89
C PHE A 390 4.99 14.35 4.76
N LEU A 391 5.57 13.81 3.68
CA LEU A 391 7.02 13.86 3.45
C LEU A 391 7.53 15.26 3.12
N LEU A 392 6.66 16.17 2.69
CA LEU A 392 6.99 17.56 2.39
C LEU A 392 6.90 18.51 3.58
N ASN A 393 6.37 18.04 4.72
CA ASN A 393 6.34 18.83 5.94
C ASN A 393 7.74 19.25 6.39
N ASN A 394 7.81 20.38 7.09
CA ASN A 394 9.06 20.97 7.55
C ASN A 394 9.78 20.04 8.55
N GLU A 395 11.08 19.89 8.36
CA GLU A 395 11.96 19.18 9.29
C GLU A 395 12.56 20.18 10.27
N LYS A 396 12.96 19.70 11.46
CA LYS A 396 13.81 20.47 12.38
C LYS A 396 15.05 20.89 11.60
N GLN A 397 15.37 22.18 11.58
CA GLN A 397 16.60 22.66 10.96
C GLN A 397 17.80 22.06 11.72
N PRO A 398 18.68 21.28 11.08
CA PRO A 398 19.96 20.98 11.68
C PRO A 398 20.83 22.22 11.53
N GLU A 399 20.80 23.13 12.50
CA GLU A 399 21.81 24.17 12.54
C GLU A 399 23.14 23.57 13.01
N THR A 400 24.15 23.73 12.15
CA THR A 400 25.56 23.47 12.39
C THR A 400 25.96 24.07 13.73
N LEU A 401 26.50 23.23 14.62
CA LEU A 401 27.26 23.69 15.77
C LEU A 401 28.41 24.56 15.24
N SER A 402 28.20 25.88 15.20
CA SER A 402 29.30 26.83 15.04
C SER A 402 30.05 26.84 16.36
N ILE A 403 30.93 25.84 16.52
CA ILE A 403 32.01 25.90 17.48
C ILE A 403 32.83 27.11 17.06
N LYS A 404 32.64 28.24 17.74
CA LYS A 404 33.55 29.38 17.63
C LYS A 404 34.87 28.93 18.26
N THR A 405 35.77 28.38 17.44
CA THR A 405 37.20 28.35 17.79
C THR A 405 37.65 29.81 17.85
N GLY A 406 37.94 30.28 19.06
CA GLY A 406 38.52 31.60 19.26
C GLY A 406 39.91 31.66 18.64
N ASN A 407 40.10 32.66 17.77
CA ASN A 407 41.35 33.23 17.27
C ASN A 407 42.48 32.27 16.85
N THR A 408 42.72 32.19 15.54
CA THR A 408 43.97 32.68 14.92
C THR A 408 43.77 32.87 13.41
N ASP A 409 44.47 33.86 12.87
CA ASP A 409 44.32 34.44 11.54
C ASP A 409 44.48 33.45 10.36
N ASN A 410 43.78 33.80 9.26
CA ASN A 410 44.03 33.43 7.87
C ASN A 410 44.07 31.94 7.50
N ILE A 411 43.10 31.50 6.68
CA ILE A 411 43.32 30.97 5.31
C ILE A 411 41.97 30.53 4.73
N ASN A 412 41.71 30.98 3.50
CA ASN A 412 40.60 30.54 2.65
C ASN A 412 40.74 29.05 2.30
N SER A 413 39.82 28.20 2.75
CA SER A 413 39.36 27.02 2.01
C SER A 413 38.12 26.44 2.69
N SER A 414 37.01 26.51 1.98
CA SER A 414 35.74 25.88 2.37
C SER A 414 35.75 24.43 1.89
N GLU A 415 36.18 23.51 2.75
CA GLU A 415 35.90 22.07 2.63
C GLU A 415 34.91 21.65 3.71
N THR A 416 33.86 20.96 3.28
CA THR A 416 32.79 20.41 4.12
C THR A 416 33.27 19.04 4.62
N LEU A 417 33.66 18.96 5.89
CA LEU A 417 34.00 17.70 6.54
C LEU A 417 32.73 17.07 7.14
N GLU A 418 32.27 15.99 6.51
CA GLU A 418 31.33 15.04 7.11
C GLU A 418 32.04 14.34 8.29
N LEU A 419 31.41 14.38 9.48
CA LEU A 419 31.92 13.67 10.66
C LEU A 419 31.58 12.18 10.53
N ASP A 420 32.53 11.42 9.98
CA ASP A 420 32.60 9.97 10.15
C ASP A 420 32.95 9.64 11.61
N PHE A 421 32.15 8.75 12.20
CA PHE A 421 32.44 8.15 13.50
C PHE A 421 33.70 7.28 13.39
N ILE A 422 34.83 7.80 13.86
CA ILE A 422 36.05 7.02 14.06
C ILE A 422 36.13 6.64 15.54
N ASP A 423 35.81 5.37 15.83
CA ASP A 423 36.36 4.67 16.98
C ASP A 423 37.89 4.66 16.83
N ASN A 424 38.60 5.36 17.71
CA ASN A 424 39.88 4.87 18.22
C ASN A 424 40.31 5.62 19.49
N THR A 425 40.86 4.80 20.38
CA THR A 425 41.40 5.07 21.70
C THR A 425 42.64 5.97 21.68
N ASP A 426 42.83 6.65 22.81
CA ASP A 426 44.03 7.39 23.23
C ASP A 426 44.09 8.88 22.86
N ASP A 427 43.32 9.70 23.57
CA ASP A 427 43.70 11.10 23.81
C ASP A 427 43.20 11.60 25.18
N LYS A 428 44.12 11.69 26.15
CA LYS A 428 43.89 12.30 27.47
C LYS A 428 43.63 13.81 27.42
N ASN A 429 43.80 14.44 26.26
CA ASN A 429 43.60 15.88 26.05
C ASN A 429 42.15 16.26 25.67
N GLN A 430 41.25 15.29 25.44
CA GLN A 430 39.82 15.61 25.24
C GLN A 430 39.05 15.79 26.55
N ILE A 431 39.58 15.31 27.69
CA ILE A 431 38.88 15.35 28.98
C ILE A 431 38.77 16.79 29.53
N ASP A 432 39.76 17.65 29.26
CA ASP A 432 39.74 19.06 29.73
C ASP A 432 38.78 19.97 28.95
N GLN A 433 38.23 19.51 27.80
CA GLN A 433 37.17 20.23 27.09
C GLN A 433 35.75 19.85 27.56
N LEU A 434 35.61 18.80 28.38
CA LEU A 434 34.32 18.41 28.97
C LEU A 434 33.93 19.24 30.21
N ASP A 435 34.85 19.98 30.83
CA ASP A 435 34.53 20.80 32.01
C ASP A 435 33.75 22.10 31.70
N ASN A 436 33.50 22.39 30.43
CA ASN A 436 32.78 23.59 29.98
C ASN A 436 31.33 23.33 29.51
N PHE A 437 30.72 22.20 29.86
CA PHE A 437 29.29 21.97 29.57
C PHE A 437 28.38 22.72 30.55
N SER A 438 28.27 24.04 30.40
CA SER A 438 27.25 24.86 31.07
C SER A 438 26.05 25.08 30.16
N ILE A 439 24.83 24.93 30.69
CA ILE A 439 23.62 25.37 29.98
C ILE A 439 23.57 26.89 30.12
N ASP A 440 23.68 27.62 29.01
CA ASP A 440 23.57 29.08 29.01
C ASP A 440 22.42 29.54 28.12
N ILE A 441 21.41 30.13 28.75
CA ILE A 441 20.18 30.65 28.12
C ILE A 441 20.27 32.16 28.17
N THR A 442 20.29 32.82 27.00
CA THR A 442 20.38 34.27 26.87
C THR A 442 19.19 34.83 26.09
N ASN A 443 18.44 35.72 26.73
CA ASN A 443 17.25 36.39 26.21
C ASN A 443 16.27 35.47 25.46
N ALA A 444 16.10 34.24 25.95
CA ALA A 444 15.32 33.22 25.26
C ALA A 444 13.82 33.49 25.39
N SER A 445 13.15 33.68 24.24
CA SER A 445 11.70 33.79 24.14
C SER A 445 11.18 32.71 23.21
N ALA A 446 10.07 32.06 23.58
CA ALA A 446 9.56 30.90 22.84
C ALA A 446 8.03 30.81 22.85
N LYS A 447 7.47 30.29 21.75
CA LYS A 447 6.03 30.05 21.55
C LYS A 447 5.79 28.64 21.05
N TRP A 448 4.70 28.03 21.51
CA TRP A 448 4.24 26.74 20.95
C TRP A 448 3.60 26.89 19.58
N ILE A 449 2.95 28.02 19.33
CA ILE A 449 2.20 28.30 18.11
C ILE A 449 2.64 29.67 17.60
N HIS A 450 3.21 29.73 16.38
CA HIS A 450 3.68 31.00 15.81
C HIS A 450 2.57 32.05 15.61
N SER A 451 1.32 31.61 15.42
CA SER A 451 0.17 32.50 15.28
C SER A 451 -0.34 33.07 16.60
N GLN A 452 0.13 32.60 17.75
CA GLN A 452 -0.24 33.19 19.03
C GLN A 452 0.49 34.52 19.27
N PRO A 453 -0.22 35.57 19.73
CA PRO A 453 0.38 36.88 19.97
C PRO A 453 1.39 36.83 21.13
N ASP A 454 1.08 36.08 22.18
CA ASP A 454 1.88 36.02 23.40
C ASP A 454 2.93 34.90 23.37
N ASN A 455 4.10 35.15 23.95
CA ASN A 455 5.07 34.08 24.19
C ASN A 455 4.72 33.27 25.45
N THR A 456 5.00 31.97 25.40
CA THR A 456 4.94 31.10 26.58
C THR A 456 6.14 31.30 27.50
N LEU A 457 7.32 31.58 26.92
CA LEU A 457 8.53 31.98 27.62
C LEU A 457 8.94 33.36 27.12
N ASN A 458 9.21 34.29 28.03
CA ASN A 458 9.62 35.66 27.71
C ASN A 458 10.95 35.99 28.38
N ASN A 459 11.96 36.31 27.58
CA ASN A 459 13.25 36.86 28.02
C ASN A 459 13.90 36.07 29.17
N ILE A 460 13.98 34.75 29.04
CA ILE A 460 14.59 33.90 30.05
C ILE A 460 16.11 34.01 29.94
N ASN A 461 16.75 34.27 31.08
CA ASN A 461 18.20 34.28 31.24
C ASN A 461 18.58 33.32 32.36
N LEU A 462 19.34 32.27 32.05
CA LEU A 462 19.71 31.22 33.01
C LEU A 462 21.05 30.61 32.62
N THR A 463 21.99 30.58 33.56
CA THR A 463 23.29 29.91 33.39
C THR A 463 23.44 28.83 34.47
N VAL A 464 23.61 27.57 34.06
CA VAL A 464 23.78 26.42 34.96
C VAL A 464 25.15 25.79 34.71
N LYS A 465 25.95 25.65 35.78
CA LYS A 465 27.30 25.05 35.68
C LYS A 465 27.24 23.53 35.85
N PRO A 466 28.22 22.79 35.29
CA PRO A 466 28.38 21.36 35.56
C PRO A 466 28.36 21.04 37.07
N GLY A 467 27.74 19.93 37.46
CA GLY A 467 27.69 19.47 38.85
C GLY A 467 26.69 20.19 39.77
N GLN A 468 25.87 21.11 39.23
CA GLN A 468 24.83 21.79 40.01
C GLN A 468 23.49 21.04 39.96
N LEU A 469 22.87 20.83 41.14
CA LEU A 469 21.48 20.39 41.24
C LEU A 469 20.57 21.63 41.28
N VAL A 470 19.86 21.88 40.18
CA VAL A 470 18.97 23.06 40.04
C VAL A 470 17.50 22.63 40.17
N ALA A 471 16.72 23.38 40.95
CA ALA A 471 15.28 23.16 41.10
C ALA A 471 14.49 24.30 40.46
N ILE A 472 13.48 23.97 39.64
CA ILE A 472 12.56 24.92 39.02
C ILE A 472 11.20 24.82 39.70
N ILE A 473 10.78 25.89 40.37
CA ILE A 473 9.51 25.97 41.10
C ILE A 473 8.61 27.08 40.53
N GLY A 474 7.29 26.95 40.69
CA GLY A 474 6.33 27.95 40.23
C GLY A 474 4.90 27.41 40.22
N ALA A 475 3.92 28.28 39.97
CA ALA A 475 2.51 27.91 39.91
C ALA A 475 2.19 26.91 38.77
N VAL A 476 1.03 26.25 38.86
CA VAL A 476 0.53 25.39 37.76
C VAL A 476 0.32 26.27 36.52
N GLY A 477 0.85 25.84 35.37
CA GLY A 477 0.78 26.61 34.11
C GLY A 477 1.86 27.68 33.93
N ALA A 478 2.80 27.87 34.86
CA ALA A 478 3.86 28.90 34.78
C ALA A 478 4.96 28.66 33.72
N GLY A 479 4.77 27.74 32.76
CA GLY A 479 5.76 27.49 31.70
C GLY A 479 6.95 26.59 32.07
N LYS A 480 6.97 25.98 33.26
CA LYS A 480 8.07 25.10 33.72
C LYS A 480 8.41 23.98 32.73
N SER A 481 7.41 23.27 32.23
CA SER A 481 7.60 22.21 31.23
C SER A 481 8.08 22.77 29.89
N SER A 482 7.60 23.95 29.49
CA SER A 482 8.03 24.63 28.26
C SER A 482 9.51 25.00 28.30
N LEU A 483 10.03 25.45 29.47
CA LEU A 483 11.45 25.76 29.65
C LEU A 483 12.33 24.52 29.45
N ILE A 484 11.93 23.37 29.99
CA ILE A 484 12.65 22.10 29.80
C ILE A 484 12.63 21.70 28.32
N GLN A 485 11.50 21.85 27.63
CA GLN A 485 11.38 21.56 26.20
C GLN A 485 12.22 22.50 25.34
N ALA A 486 12.40 23.77 25.75
CA ALA A 486 13.32 24.69 25.09
C ALA A 486 14.79 24.28 25.25
N ILE A 487 15.18 23.82 26.46
CA ILE A 487 16.54 23.28 26.72
C ILE A 487 16.79 22.02 25.86
N LEU A 488 15.80 21.13 25.76
CA LEU A 488 15.87 19.95 24.89
C LEU A 488 15.78 20.26 23.39
N ARG A 489 15.66 21.55 23.02
CA ARG A 489 15.49 22.04 21.65
C ARG A 489 14.26 21.45 20.94
N GLU A 490 13.28 21.04 21.72
CA GLU A 490 11.97 20.63 21.24
C GLU A 490 11.10 21.88 21.00
N LEU A 491 11.21 22.91 21.82
CA LEU A 491 10.53 24.18 21.59
C LEU A 491 11.44 25.16 20.83
N GLU A 492 11.02 25.58 19.64
CA GLU A 492 11.75 26.56 18.83
C GLU A 492 11.77 27.94 19.51
N LEU A 493 12.95 28.56 19.56
CA LEU A 493 13.13 29.91 20.07
C LEU A 493 12.69 30.92 19.02
N SER A 494 11.90 31.91 19.45
CA SER A 494 11.55 33.07 18.64
C SER A 494 12.68 34.11 18.67
N GLU A 495 13.30 34.27 19.83
CA GLU A 495 14.44 35.17 20.06
C GLU A 495 15.38 34.56 21.10
N GLY A 496 16.65 34.97 21.09
CA GLY A 496 17.67 34.53 22.04
C GLY A 496 18.46 33.29 21.61
N LYS A 497 19.27 32.77 22.53
CA LYS A 497 20.14 31.60 22.29
C LYS A 497 20.21 30.69 23.51
N ILE A 498 20.26 29.38 23.25
CA ILE A 498 20.57 28.33 24.23
C ILE A 498 21.83 27.61 23.76
N SER A 499 22.91 27.69 24.55
CA SER A 499 24.18 27.00 24.31
C SER A 499 24.46 25.91 25.32
#